data_AF-A0A1W1WP99-F1
#
_entry.id   AF-A0A1W1WP99-F1
#
_cell.length_a   1.000
_cell.length_b   1.000
_cell.length_c   1.000
_cell.angle_alpha   90.00
_cell.angle_beta   90.00
_cell.angle_gamma   90.00
#
_symmetry.space_group_name_H-M   'P 1'
#
loop_
_entity.id
_entity.type
_entity.pdbx_description
1 polymer ?
#
loop_
_entity_poly.entity_id
_entity_poly.type
_entity_poly.pdbx_seq_one_letter_code
_entity_poly.pdbx_strand_id
1 'polypeptide(L)'
;MTRCLIDGGPEWFDRDKATRLATSPELSLGVRHILYRTATGQYVIERDTRWENQSNTYTRIKPQEAAIFCLRHDALLPPDLVPFLDPHEM
;
A
#
# COMPACT_ATOMS: atom_id res chain seq x y z
N MET A 1 15.62 15.23 3.93
CA MET A 1 15.56 13.99 3.11
C MET A 1 14.23 14.01 2.36
N THR A 2 14.26 14.37 1.07
CA THR A 2 13.05 14.62 0.27
C THR A 2 12.38 13.29 -0.06
N ARG A 3 11.29 12.98 0.63
CA ARG A 3 10.41 11.84 0.35
C ARG A 3 9.79 12.13 -1.04
N CYS A 4 10.23 11.44 -2.08
CA CYS A 4 9.64 11.53 -3.42
C CYS A 4 8.22 10.96 -3.38
N LEU A 5 7.27 11.76 -2.89
CA LEU A 5 5.84 11.55 -3.05
C LEU A 5 5.53 11.86 -4.51
N ILE A 6 5.54 10.84 -5.37
CA ILE A 6 4.96 10.98 -6.70
C ILE A 6 3.45 10.91 -6.48
N ASP A 7 2.86 12.09 -6.23
CA ASP A 7 1.42 12.33 -6.33
C ASP A 7 1.09 12.30 -7.83
N GLY A 8 1.04 11.10 -8.40
CA GLY A 8 0.50 10.99 -9.74
C GLY A 8 -1.01 11.18 -9.62
N GLY A 9 -1.62 11.84 -10.62
CA GLY A 9 -3.07 12.04 -10.66
C GLY A 9 -3.89 10.74 -10.73
N PRO A 10 -5.20 10.80 -10.94
CA PRO A 10 -6.05 9.59 -10.99
C PRO A 10 -5.71 8.60 -12.13
N GLU A 11 -4.82 8.96 -13.07
CA GLU A 11 -4.56 8.19 -14.30
C GLU A 11 -3.35 7.23 -14.25
N TRP A 12 -2.44 7.31 -13.26
CA TRP A 12 -1.25 6.43 -13.22
C TRP A 12 -1.47 5.12 -12.46
N PHE A 13 -2.51 5.03 -11.62
CA PHE A 13 -2.83 3.84 -10.84
C PHE A 13 -4.20 3.28 -11.26
N ASP A 14 -4.16 2.16 -11.97
CA ASP A 14 -5.36 1.42 -12.38
C ASP A 14 -5.71 0.39 -11.30
N ARG A 15 -6.60 0.77 -10.38
CA ARG A 15 -7.04 -0.06 -9.25
C ARG A 15 -7.64 -1.40 -9.69
N ASP A 16 -8.39 -1.40 -10.79
CA ASP A 16 -9.11 -2.59 -11.29
C ASP A 16 -8.13 -3.66 -11.80
N LYS A 17 -7.00 -3.22 -12.34
CA LYS A 17 -5.90 -4.11 -12.77
C LYS A 17 -4.89 -4.44 -11.67
N ALA A 18 -5.04 -3.86 -10.47
CA ALA A 18 -4.11 -4.08 -9.38
C ALA A 18 -4.55 -5.24 -8.48
N THR A 19 -3.59 -6.05 -8.02
CA THR A 19 -3.85 -7.12 -7.06
C THR A 19 -3.85 -6.56 -5.64
N ARG A 20 -4.97 -6.71 -4.92
CA ARG A 20 -5.04 -6.36 -3.49
C ARG A 20 -4.27 -7.40 -2.67
N LEU A 21 -3.30 -6.94 -1.89
CA LEU A 21 -2.45 -7.79 -1.08
C LEU A 21 -2.84 -7.80 0.39
N ALA A 22 -3.09 -6.62 0.95
CA ALA A 22 -3.34 -6.46 2.37
C ALA A 22 -4.30 -5.31 2.64
N THR A 23 -4.92 -5.32 3.81
CA THR A 23 -5.79 -4.23 4.24
C THR A 23 -5.57 -4.00 5.71
N SER A 24 -5.23 -2.77 6.08
CA SER A 24 -5.15 -2.40 7.47
C SER A 24 -6.54 -2.49 8.10
N PRO A 25 -6.64 -2.78 9.39
CA PRO A 25 -7.85 -2.48 10.13
C PRO A 25 -8.20 -0.99 9.97
N GLU A 26 -9.46 -0.66 10.22
CA GLU A 26 -9.90 0.73 10.27
C GLU A 26 -9.13 1.45 11.38
N LEU A 27 -8.29 2.40 10.98
CA LEU A 27 -7.59 3.30 11.90
C LEU A 27 -8.58 4.33 12.44
N SER A 28 -8.19 4.98 13.55
CA SER A 28 -8.92 6.10 14.12
C SER A 28 -9.32 7.10 13.04
N LEU A 29 -10.59 7.54 13.07
CA LEU A 29 -11.26 8.45 12.10
C LEU A 29 -11.83 7.78 10.84
N GLY A 30 -11.97 6.46 10.78
CA GLY A 30 -12.63 5.78 9.65
C GLY A 30 -11.76 5.69 8.40
N VAL A 31 -10.43 5.66 8.59
CA VAL A 31 -9.45 5.56 7.51
C VAL A 31 -8.95 4.13 7.41
N ARG A 32 -8.91 3.57 6.21
CA ARG A 32 -8.35 2.25 5.92
C ARG A 32 -7.24 2.40 4.89
N HIS A 33 -6.16 1.66 5.09
CA HIS A 33 -5.11 1.54 4.10
C HIS A 33 -5.23 0.21 3.39
N ILE A 34 -5.19 0.23 2.06
CA ILE A 34 -5.24 -0.98 1.24
C ILE A 34 -3.95 -1.03 0.44
N LEU A 35 -3.19 -2.11 0.60
CA LEU A 35 -1.98 -2.35 -0.19
C LEU A 35 -2.35 -3.07 -1.49
N TYR A 36 -1.92 -2.50 -2.60
CA TYR A 36 -2.04 -3.06 -3.93
C TYR A 36 -0.67 -3.30 -4.55
N ARG A 37 -0.65 -4.28 -5.45
CA ARG A 37 0.45 -4.53 -6.39
C ARG A 37 -0.05 -4.28 -7.80
N THR A 38 0.58 -3.36 -8.51
CA THR A 38 0.24 -3.08 -9.92
C THR A 38 0.67 -4.25 -10.81
N ALA A 39 0.11 -4.31 -12.03
CA ALA A 39 0.55 -5.27 -13.06
C ALA A 39 2.04 -5.14 -13.41
N THR A 40 2.62 -3.96 -13.23
CA THR A 40 4.06 -3.67 -13.42
C THR A 40 4.93 -4.05 -12.21
N GLY A 41 4.35 -4.61 -11.14
CA GLY A 41 5.07 -5.03 -9.94
C GLY A 41 5.38 -3.88 -8.97
N GLN A 42 4.74 -2.71 -9.11
CA GLN A 42 4.89 -1.59 -8.18
C GLN A 42 3.92 -1.73 -7.01
N TYR A 43 4.32 -1.24 -5.85
CA TYR A 43 3.51 -1.27 -4.63
C TYR A 43 2.85 0.08 -4.39
N VAL A 44 1.55 0.06 -4.11
CA VAL A 44 0.72 1.25 -3.92
C VAL A 44 -0.15 1.07 -2.68
N ILE A 45 -0.13 2.04 -1.79
CA ILE A 45 -1.09 2.14 -0.69
C ILE A 45 -2.21 3.09 -1.12
N GLU A 46 -3.43 2.57 -1.12
CA GLU A 46 -4.65 3.38 -1.15
C GLU A 46 -5.00 3.78 0.28
N ARG A 47 -5.30 5.06 0.49
CA ARG A 47 -5.94 5.57 1.69
C ARG A 47 -7.42 5.76 1.40
N ASP A 48 -8.21 4.80 1.82
CA ASP A 48 -9.67 4.83 1.77
C ASP A 48 -10.19 5.57 3.01
N THR A 49 -10.90 6.67 2.80
CA THR A 49 -11.45 7.48 3.91
C THR A 49 -12.96 7.46 3.81
N ARG A 50 -13.64 6.93 4.84
CA ARG A 50 -15.11 6.76 4.86
C ARG A 50 -15.93 8.06 4.86
N TRP A 51 -15.28 9.22 4.89
CA TRP A 51 -15.95 10.51 4.93
C TRP A 51 -16.42 10.88 3.51
N GLU A 52 -17.72 11.05 3.35
CA GLU A 52 -18.42 11.46 2.11
C GLU A 52 -17.89 12.81 1.58
N ASN A 53 -16.74 12.78 0.90
CA ASN A 53 -16.15 13.80 0.01
C ASN A 53 -14.61 13.73 -0.05
N GLN A 54 -13.95 12.84 0.70
CA GLN A 54 -12.49 12.72 0.59
C GLN A 54 -12.11 11.75 -0.52
N SER A 55 -11.36 12.26 -1.49
CA SER A 55 -10.78 11.48 -2.58
C SER A 55 -9.85 10.39 -2.03
N ASN A 56 -10.02 9.16 -2.50
CA ASN A 56 -9.06 8.08 -2.24
C ASN A 56 -7.69 8.52 -2.76
N THR A 57 -6.69 8.50 -1.88
CA THR A 57 -5.33 8.88 -2.24
C THR A 57 -4.52 7.61 -2.50
N TYR A 58 -3.78 7.59 -3.60
CA TYR A 58 -2.91 6.46 -3.96
C TYR A 58 -1.46 6.90 -3.82
N THR A 59 -0.68 6.18 -3.02
CA THR A 59 0.73 6.50 -2.79
C THR A 59 1.59 5.32 -3.18
N ARG A 60 2.50 5.53 -4.14
CA ARG A 60 3.53 4.54 -4.47
C ARG A 60 4.51 4.42 -3.32
N ILE A 61 4.79 3.20 -2.89
CA ILE A 61 5.72 2.91 -1.80
C ILE A 61 6.83 1.97 -2.26
N LYS A 62 7.90 1.87 -1.46
CA LYS A 62 8.98 0.93 -1.72
C LYS A 62 8.56 -0.50 -1.35
N PRO A 63 9.18 -1.53 -1.97
CA PRO A 63 8.94 -2.93 -1.59
C PRO A 63 9.14 -3.20 -0.09
N GLN A 64 10.16 -2.57 0.52
CA GLN A 64 10.40 -2.67 1.97
C GLN A 64 9.21 -2.16 2.80
N GLU A 65 8.64 -1.00 2.46
CA GLU A 65 7.46 -0.46 3.16
C GLU A 65 6.23 -1.36 2.95
N ALA A 66 6.10 -1.99 1.78
CA ALA A 66 5.01 -2.93 1.48
C ALA A 66 5.15 -4.21 2.32
N ALA A 67 6.38 -4.70 2.49
CA ALA A 67 6.68 -5.89 3.27
C ALA A 67 6.34 -5.67 4.76
N ILE A 68 6.76 -4.53 5.33
CA ILE A 68 6.41 -4.11 6.69
C ILE A 68 4.89 -3.99 6.84
N PHE A 69 4.19 -3.43 5.84
CA PHE A 69 2.74 -3.31 5.88
C PHE A 69 2.06 -4.69 5.93
N CYS A 70 2.52 -5.66 5.13
CA CYS A 70 2.00 -7.03 5.21
C CYS A 70 2.23 -7.66 6.59
N LEU A 71 3.43 -7.52 7.17
CA LEU A 71 3.75 -8.06 8.50
C LEU A 71 2.87 -7.46 9.60
N ARG A 72 2.70 -6.14 9.61
CA ARG A 72 1.93 -5.43 10.65
C ARG A 72 0.43 -5.72 10.62
N HIS A 73 -0.06 -6.31 9.54
CA HIS A 73 -1.48 -6.53 9.30
C HIS A 73 -1.80 -8.01 9.00
N ASP A 74 -0.93 -8.93 9.42
CA ASP A 74 -1.10 -10.38 9.29
C ASP A 74 -1.50 -10.82 7.86
N ALA A 75 -1.00 -10.12 6.86
CA ALA A 75 -1.30 -10.42 5.46
C ALA A 75 -0.28 -11.41 4.88
N LEU A 76 -0.72 -12.20 3.90
CA LEU A 76 0.17 -13.08 3.15
C LEU A 76 1.26 -12.25 2.49
N LEU A 77 2.50 -12.48 2.91
CA LEU A 77 3.66 -11.81 2.33
C LEU A 77 3.94 -12.40 0.94
N PRO A 78 3.96 -11.58 -0.12
CA PRO A 78 4.42 -12.00 -1.43
C PRO A 78 5.86 -12.53 -1.38
N PRO A 79 6.19 -13.60 -2.12
CA PRO A 79 7.54 -14.17 -2.12
C PRO A 79 8.61 -13.18 -2.61
N ASP A 80 8.23 -12.19 -3.44
CA ASP A 80 9.17 -11.15 -3.88
C ASP A 80 9.44 -10.07 -2.82
N LEU A 81 8.63 -10.00 -1.75
CA LEU A 81 8.83 -9.11 -0.60
C LEU A 81 9.69 -9.72 0.50
N VAL A 82 9.82 -11.05 0.55
CA VAL A 82 10.68 -11.78 1.50
C VAL A 82 12.11 -11.23 1.57
N PRO A 83 12.85 -10.99 0.45
CA PRO A 83 14.21 -10.48 0.53
C PRO A 83 14.32 -9.03 1.02
N PHE A 84 13.20 -8.29 1.07
CA PHE A 84 13.16 -6.91 1.57
C PHE A 84 12.79 -6.83 3.04
N LEU A 85 12.44 -7.95 3.67
CA LEU A 85 12.29 -8.02 5.11
C LEU A 85 13.66 -8.04 5.76
N ASP A 86 13.87 -7.09 6.66
CA ASP A 86 15.03 -7.10 7.52
C ASP A 86 14.93 -8.33 8.44
N PRO A 87 15.98 -9.15 8.59
CA PRO A 87 15.93 -10.36 9.42
C PRO A 87 15.65 -10.07 10.91
N HIS A 88 15.69 -8.80 11.33
CA HIS A 88 15.31 -8.36 12.68
C HIS A 88 13.80 -8.12 12.86
N GLU A 89 13.01 -8.10 11.77
CA GLU A 89 11.55 -7.94 11.80
C GLU A 89 10.80 -9.28 11.64
N MET A 90 11.53 -10.42 11.62
CA MET A 90 10.98 -11.79 11.69
C MET A 90 11.11 -12.36 13.10
#